data_AF-A0A7Z0LFK0-F1
#
_entry.id   AF-A0A7Z0LFK0-F1
#
_cell.length_a   1.000
_cell.length_b   1.000
_cell.length_c   1.000
_cell.angle_alpha   90.00
_cell.angle_beta   90.00
_cell.angle_gamma   90.00
#
_symmetry.space_group_name_H-M   'P 1'
#
loop_
_entity.id
_entity.type
_entity.pdbx_description
1 polymer ?
#
loop_
_entity_poly.entity_id
_entity_poly.type
_entity_poly.pdbx_seq_one_letter_code
_entity_poly.pdbx_strand_id
1 'polypeptide(L)'
;MKNTSSTKEKIAEALKNKMLTTPFEKIRVSDLIKDCNITRPTFYYHFEDIYDVLKWVVETDIVNVLKVGLNNEDWEGSLLELINYLYNNKEICSCFYNISDRAQVKKFLFSEVRLIVVNFILSYNNMIYEEDDTLDFIIDFYVGAIINTLERWSLGGMRTTPEELGKLIIITIEGNIKNALYRMRMINKNNI
;
A
#
# COMPACT_ATOMS: atom_id res chain seq x y z
N MET A 1 27.50 -12.86 12.14
CA MET A 1 26.45 -11.82 12.08
C MET A 1 25.11 -12.55 11.98
N LYS A 2 24.24 -12.47 13.00
CA LYS A 2 22.91 -13.09 12.96
C LYS A 2 21.99 -12.19 12.12
N ASN A 3 21.46 -12.72 11.03
CA ASN A 3 20.61 -12.01 10.07
C ASN A 3 19.40 -11.35 10.76
N THR A 4 19.44 -10.02 10.86
CA THR A 4 18.37 -9.20 11.45
C THR A 4 17.05 -9.29 10.68
N SER A 5 17.08 -9.54 9.36
CA SER A 5 15.83 -9.75 8.58
C SER A 5 15.13 -11.05 8.96
N SER A 6 15.88 -12.15 9.16
CA SER A 6 15.30 -13.44 9.56
C SER A 6 14.56 -13.37 10.91
N THR A 7 15.02 -12.54 11.85
CA THR A 7 14.30 -12.35 13.12
C THR A 7 13.01 -11.54 12.93
N LYS A 8 13.05 -10.46 12.12
CA LYS A 8 11.84 -9.67 11.81
C LYS A 8 10.77 -10.53 11.13
N GLU A 9 11.17 -11.30 10.13
CA GLU A 9 10.29 -12.25 9.42
C GLU A 9 9.67 -13.27 10.36
N LYS A 10 10.44 -13.84 11.30
CA LYS A 10 9.91 -14.78 12.31
C LYS A 10 8.88 -14.14 13.24
N ILE A 11 9.13 -12.91 13.70
CA ILE A 11 8.20 -12.18 14.57
C ILE A 11 6.92 -11.84 13.81
N ALA A 12 7.05 -11.40 12.57
CA ALA A 12 5.93 -11.11 11.68
C ALA A 12 5.07 -12.34 11.39
N GLU A 13 5.70 -13.48 11.11
CA GLU A 13 5.01 -14.75 10.88
C GLU A 13 4.29 -15.22 12.16
N ALA A 14 4.92 -15.07 13.34
CA ALA A 14 4.27 -15.38 14.61
C ALA A 14 3.05 -14.47 14.85
N LEU A 15 3.12 -13.18 14.50
CA LEU A 15 1.97 -12.28 14.62
C LEU A 15 0.83 -12.72 13.70
N LYS A 16 1.10 -12.94 12.40
CA LYS A 16 0.09 -13.38 11.43
C LYS A 16 -0.60 -14.66 11.89
N ASN A 17 0.16 -15.67 12.34
CA ASN A 17 -0.40 -16.93 12.82
C ASN A 17 -1.27 -16.77 14.07
N LYS A 18 -0.88 -15.90 15.02
CA LYS A 18 -1.73 -15.61 16.18
C LYS A 18 -3.04 -14.93 15.79
N MET A 19 -2.98 -13.99 14.85
CA MET A 19 -4.17 -13.27 14.39
C MET A 19 -5.24 -14.18 13.76
N LEU A 20 -4.86 -15.38 13.28
CA LEU A 20 -5.83 -16.38 12.80
C LEU A 20 -6.76 -16.93 13.89
N THR A 21 -6.37 -16.82 15.17
CA THR A 21 -7.10 -17.43 16.30
C THR A 21 -7.39 -16.47 17.44
N THR A 22 -6.71 -15.32 17.48
CA THR A 22 -6.75 -14.38 18.59
C THR A 22 -6.93 -12.96 18.05
N PRO A 23 -7.96 -12.22 18.51
CA PRO A 23 -8.11 -10.80 18.17
C PRO A 23 -6.84 -10.01 18.51
N PHE A 24 -6.44 -9.10 17.62
CA PHE A 24 -5.19 -8.37 17.71
C PHE A 24 -4.98 -7.68 19.06
N GLU A 25 -6.04 -7.08 19.63
CA GLU A 25 -6.01 -6.35 20.89
C GLU A 25 -5.66 -7.24 22.10
N LYS A 26 -5.77 -8.56 21.95
CA LYS A 26 -5.43 -9.54 22.99
C LYS A 26 -4.02 -10.10 22.85
N ILE A 27 -3.36 -9.86 21.71
CA ILE A 27 -1.99 -10.34 21.45
C ILE A 27 -1.00 -9.44 22.19
N ARG A 28 -0.04 -10.04 22.89
CA ARG A 28 1.02 -9.33 23.61
C ARG A 28 2.40 -9.65 23.05
N VAL A 29 3.34 -8.74 23.26
CA VAL A 29 4.77 -8.94 22.98
C VAL A 29 5.29 -10.24 23.61
N SER A 30 4.85 -10.58 24.82
CA SER A 30 5.22 -11.85 25.48
C SER A 30 4.83 -13.09 24.70
N ASP A 31 3.71 -13.04 24.00
CA ASP A 31 3.20 -14.16 23.22
C ASP A 31 4.08 -14.37 21.98
N LEU A 32 4.48 -13.28 21.31
CA LEU A 32 5.38 -13.34 20.15
C LEU A 32 6.78 -13.82 20.53
N ILE A 33 7.31 -13.31 21.66
CA ILE A 33 8.62 -13.72 22.18
C ILE A 33 8.65 -15.23 22.45
N LYS A 34 7.58 -15.75 23.05
CA LYS A 34 7.45 -17.18 23.36
C LYS A 34 7.39 -18.01 22.07
N ASP A 35 6.55 -17.62 21.12
CA ASP A 35 6.38 -18.36 19.85
C ASP A 35 7.66 -18.36 19.01
N CYS A 36 8.39 -17.24 18.97
CA CYS A 36 9.66 -17.13 18.24
C CYS A 36 10.87 -17.71 18.98
N ASN A 37 10.73 -18.10 20.25
CA ASN A 37 11.83 -18.50 21.14
C ASN A 37 12.98 -17.46 21.18
N ILE A 38 12.64 -16.19 21.38
CA ILE A 38 13.59 -15.07 21.50
C ILE A 38 13.54 -14.45 22.91
N THR A 39 14.38 -13.44 23.16
CA THR A 39 14.35 -12.68 24.42
C THR A 39 13.63 -11.32 24.24
N ARG A 40 13.17 -10.72 25.34
CA ARG A 40 12.62 -9.35 25.32
C ARG A 40 13.58 -8.32 24.69
N PRO A 41 14.87 -8.25 25.08
CA PRO A 41 15.82 -7.36 24.41
C PRO A 41 15.93 -7.62 22.91
N THR A 42 15.86 -8.88 22.47
CA THR A 42 15.88 -9.22 21.03
C THR A 42 14.65 -8.69 20.31
N PHE A 43 13.46 -8.77 20.91
CA PHE A 43 12.24 -8.18 20.33
C PHE A 43 12.38 -6.66 20.20
N TYR A 44 12.73 -5.98 21.30
CA TYR A 44 12.82 -4.51 21.34
C TYR A 44 13.99 -3.93 20.53
N TYR A 45 14.95 -4.76 20.13
CA TYR A 45 15.95 -4.37 19.13
C TYR A 45 15.33 -4.21 17.72
N HIS A 46 14.24 -4.90 17.44
CA HIS A 46 13.60 -4.91 16.12
C HIS A 46 12.31 -4.11 16.02
N PHE A 47 11.52 -4.09 17.10
CA PHE A 47 10.20 -3.48 17.14
C PHE A 47 9.92 -2.79 18.48
N GLU A 48 9.26 -1.64 18.45
CA GLU A 48 8.90 -0.90 19.66
C GLU A 48 7.75 -1.58 20.42
N ASP A 49 6.76 -2.09 19.70
CA ASP A 49 5.61 -2.78 20.25
C ASP A 49 4.95 -3.70 19.20
N ILE A 50 3.74 -4.20 19.50
CA ILE A 50 2.97 -5.09 18.61
C ILE A 50 2.43 -4.34 17.37
N TYR A 51 2.15 -3.05 17.47
CA TYR A 51 1.67 -2.23 16.36
C TYR A 51 2.79 -1.95 15.36
N ASP A 52 4.03 -1.79 15.83
CA ASP A 52 5.20 -1.66 14.95
C ASP A 52 5.46 -2.95 14.15
N VAL A 53 5.24 -4.13 14.76
CA VAL A 53 5.26 -5.41 14.03
C VAL A 53 4.15 -5.45 12.98
N LEU A 54 2.92 -5.07 13.35
CA LEU A 54 1.77 -5.05 12.44
C LEU A 54 2.04 -4.15 11.22
N LYS A 55 2.55 -2.94 11.47
CA LYS A 55 2.94 -2.00 10.42
C LYS A 55 3.94 -2.64 9.47
N TRP A 56 5.01 -3.24 10.01
CA TRP A 56 6.04 -3.88 9.20
C TRP A 56 5.49 -5.05 8.36
N VAL A 57 4.58 -5.85 8.91
CA VAL A 57 3.90 -6.93 8.17
C VAL A 57 3.23 -6.37 6.91
N VAL A 58 2.39 -5.35 7.06
CA VAL A 58 1.62 -4.82 5.92
C VAL A 58 2.48 -4.07 4.93
N GLU A 59 3.47 -3.31 5.40
CA GLU A 59 4.41 -2.65 4.49
C GLU A 59 5.15 -3.68 3.64
N THR A 60 5.64 -4.75 4.26
CA THR A 60 6.36 -5.83 3.59
C THR A 60 5.46 -6.61 2.63
N ASP A 61 4.23 -6.92 3.06
CA ASP A 61 3.30 -7.68 2.23
C ASP A 61 2.84 -6.86 1.02
N ILE A 62 2.53 -5.57 1.17
CA ILE A 62 2.15 -4.70 0.04
C ILE A 62 3.31 -4.58 -0.96
N VAL A 63 4.54 -4.33 -0.49
CA VAL A 63 5.71 -4.25 -1.38
C VAL A 63 5.91 -5.56 -2.14
N ASN A 64 5.75 -6.71 -1.47
CA ASN A 64 5.90 -8.02 -2.11
C ASN A 64 4.80 -8.29 -3.14
N VAL A 65 3.55 -7.95 -2.80
CA VAL A 65 2.40 -8.08 -3.68
C VAL A 65 2.61 -7.27 -4.96
N LEU A 66 3.00 -6.00 -4.83
CA LEU A 66 3.16 -5.09 -5.97
C LEU A 66 4.41 -5.35 -6.82
N LYS A 67 5.39 -6.08 -6.30
CA LYS A 67 6.70 -6.25 -6.92
C LYS A 67 6.62 -6.80 -8.35
N VAL A 68 5.74 -7.77 -8.61
CA VAL A 68 5.66 -8.42 -9.93
C VAL A 68 4.99 -7.51 -10.95
N GLY A 69 3.81 -6.97 -10.63
CA GLY A 69 3.08 -6.08 -11.52
C GLY A 69 3.87 -4.81 -11.88
N LEU A 70 4.51 -4.18 -10.89
CA LEU A 70 5.31 -2.96 -11.13
C LEU A 70 6.54 -3.22 -12.01
N ASN A 71 7.15 -4.41 -11.94
CA ASN A 71 8.29 -4.78 -12.80
C ASN A 71 7.89 -5.12 -14.24
N ASN A 72 6.64 -5.56 -14.45
CA ASN A 72 6.11 -5.93 -15.75
C ASN A 72 5.34 -4.77 -16.42
N GLU A 73 5.39 -3.57 -15.85
CA GLU A 73 4.61 -2.40 -16.30
C GLU A 73 3.09 -2.65 -16.33
N ASP A 74 2.61 -3.63 -15.56
CA ASP A 74 1.19 -4.00 -15.44
C ASP A 74 0.56 -3.25 -14.27
N TRP A 75 0.16 -2.00 -14.51
CA TRP A 75 -0.44 -1.14 -13.50
C TRP A 75 -1.85 -1.62 -13.09
N GLU A 76 -2.62 -2.21 -14.00
CA GLU A 76 -3.96 -2.73 -13.72
C GLU A 76 -3.87 -3.95 -12.80
N GLY A 77 -2.97 -4.88 -13.11
CA GLY A 77 -2.64 -6.02 -12.26
C GLY A 77 -2.16 -5.56 -10.89
N SER A 78 -1.22 -4.61 -10.83
CA SER A 78 -0.71 -4.04 -9.58
C SER A 78 -1.82 -3.42 -8.71
N LEU A 79 -2.74 -2.68 -9.33
CA LEU A 79 -3.90 -2.11 -8.63
C LEU A 79 -4.81 -3.21 -8.09
N LEU A 80 -5.12 -4.22 -8.90
CA LEU A 80 -5.99 -5.33 -8.49
C LEU A 80 -5.36 -6.18 -7.39
N GLU A 81 -4.05 -6.41 -7.45
CA GLU A 81 -3.25 -7.08 -6.43
C GLU A 81 -3.31 -6.34 -5.08
N LEU A 82 -3.18 -5.01 -5.09
CA LEU A 82 -3.36 -4.18 -3.89
C LEU A 82 -4.77 -4.32 -3.31
N ILE A 83 -5.80 -4.21 -4.15
CA ILE A 83 -7.20 -4.29 -3.70
C ILE A 83 -7.49 -5.67 -3.11
N ASN A 84 -7.00 -6.74 -3.75
CA ASN A 84 -7.13 -8.12 -3.26
C ASN A 84 -6.41 -8.32 -1.93
N TYR A 85 -5.21 -7.75 -1.79
CA TYR A 85 -4.49 -7.81 -0.53
C TYR A 85 -5.29 -7.16 0.61
N LEU A 86 -5.83 -5.95 0.38
CA LEU A 86 -6.66 -5.25 1.38
C LEU A 86 -7.92 -6.06 1.74
N TYR A 87 -8.55 -6.70 0.77
CA TYR A 87 -9.74 -7.52 0.96
C TYR A 87 -9.47 -8.78 1.79
N ASN A 88 -8.46 -9.55 1.39
CA ASN A 88 -8.10 -10.81 2.03
C ASN A 88 -7.54 -10.61 3.44
N ASN A 89 -6.94 -9.44 3.70
CA ASN A 89 -6.35 -9.10 4.98
C ASN A 89 -7.17 -8.05 5.76
N LYS A 90 -8.48 -7.93 5.49
CA LYS A 90 -9.34 -6.90 6.07
C LYS A 90 -9.27 -6.79 7.60
N GLU A 91 -9.09 -7.89 8.32
CA GLU A 91 -8.96 -7.87 9.78
C GLU A 91 -7.64 -7.22 10.20
N ILE A 92 -6.52 -7.63 9.59
CA ILE A 92 -5.19 -7.02 9.76
C ILE A 92 -5.25 -5.54 9.38
N CYS A 93 -5.81 -5.22 8.21
CA CYS A 93 -5.98 -3.86 7.71
C CYS A 93 -6.88 -3.00 8.61
N SER A 94 -7.89 -3.57 9.26
CA SER A 94 -8.76 -2.81 10.18
C SER A 94 -8.00 -2.34 11.43
N CYS A 95 -7.02 -3.13 11.89
CA CYS A 95 -6.16 -2.75 13.01
C CYS A 95 -5.28 -1.54 12.66
N PHE A 96 -5.06 -1.22 11.37
CA PHE A 96 -4.30 -0.03 10.96
C PHE A 96 -4.96 1.27 11.38
N TYR A 97 -6.29 1.29 11.42
CA TYR A 97 -6.99 2.46 11.92
C TYR A 97 -6.71 2.71 13.40
N ASN A 98 -6.26 1.72 14.16
CA ASN A 98 -5.95 1.88 15.59
C ASN A 98 -4.46 2.20 15.85
N ILE A 99 -3.63 2.26 14.81
CA ILE A 99 -2.21 2.64 14.95
C ILE A 99 -2.11 4.12 15.31
N SER A 100 -1.34 4.44 16.35
CA SER A 100 -1.09 5.80 16.83
C SER A 100 -0.50 6.71 15.76
N ASP A 101 0.29 6.14 14.85
CA ASP A 101 0.93 6.82 13.72
C ASP A 101 0.24 6.57 12.37
N ARG A 102 -1.03 6.98 12.28
CA ARG A 102 -1.80 6.92 11.04
C ARG A 102 -1.13 7.70 9.89
N ALA A 103 -0.38 8.76 10.22
CA ALA A 103 0.25 9.61 9.22
C ALA A 103 1.36 8.86 8.46
N GLN A 104 2.21 8.11 9.17
CA GLN A 104 3.26 7.31 8.51
C GLN A 104 2.67 6.19 7.65
N VAL A 105 1.66 5.48 8.15
CA VAL A 105 0.96 4.44 7.36
C VAL A 105 0.36 5.02 6.09
N LYS A 106 -0.35 6.15 6.22
CA LYS A 106 -0.96 6.82 5.07
C LYS A 106 0.10 7.28 4.07
N LYS A 107 1.25 7.77 4.55
CA LYS A 107 2.39 8.16 3.71
C LYS A 107 2.98 6.96 2.96
N PHE A 108 3.11 5.81 3.61
CA PHE A 108 3.55 4.57 2.97
C PHE A 108 2.56 4.13 1.88
N LEU A 109 1.26 4.03 2.20
CA LEU A 109 0.28 3.63 1.20
C LEU A 109 0.24 4.64 0.03
N PHE A 110 0.46 5.91 0.31
CA PHE A 110 0.60 6.94 -0.71
C PHE A 110 1.78 6.68 -1.65
N SER A 111 2.95 6.31 -1.14
CA SER A 111 4.10 6.00 -2.00
C SER A 111 3.83 4.77 -2.88
N GLU A 112 3.21 3.72 -2.35
CA GLU A 112 2.93 2.51 -3.12
C GLU A 112 1.89 2.75 -4.22
N VAL A 113 0.80 3.46 -3.92
CA VAL A 113 -0.20 3.83 -4.94
C VAL A 113 0.39 4.80 -5.96
N ARG A 114 1.30 5.68 -5.54
CA ARG A 114 2.02 6.58 -6.45
C ARG A 114 2.85 5.81 -7.48
N LEU A 115 3.52 4.72 -7.09
CA LEU A 115 4.26 3.87 -8.03
C LEU A 115 3.33 3.25 -9.09
N ILE A 116 2.13 2.80 -8.70
CA ILE A 116 1.12 2.28 -9.63
C ILE A 116 0.71 3.35 -10.65
N VAL A 117 0.41 4.57 -10.19
CA VAL A 117 0.01 5.68 -11.07
C VAL A 117 1.14 6.11 -12.00
N VAL A 118 2.39 6.12 -11.52
CA VAL A 118 3.56 6.39 -12.37
C VAL A 118 3.70 5.34 -13.45
N ASN A 119 3.61 4.05 -13.10
CA ASN A 119 3.68 2.96 -14.07
C ASN A 119 2.55 3.05 -15.11
N PHE A 120 1.34 3.43 -14.69
CA PHE A 120 0.26 3.72 -15.63
C PHE A 120 0.63 4.85 -16.62
N ILE A 121 1.19 5.95 -16.13
CA ILE A 121 1.61 7.06 -17.00
C ILE A 121 2.71 6.61 -17.97
N LEU A 122 3.68 5.82 -17.49
CA LEU A 122 4.77 5.28 -18.31
C LEU A 122 4.28 4.29 -19.38
N SER A 123 3.21 3.53 -19.10
CA SER A 123 2.61 2.61 -20.08
C SER A 123 2.13 3.30 -21.38
N TYR A 124 1.94 4.63 -21.35
CA TYR A 124 1.75 5.42 -22.55
C TYR A 124 3.09 5.61 -23.29
N ASN A 125 3.50 4.57 -24.04
CA ASN A 125 4.75 4.42 -24.79
C ASN A 125 5.12 5.52 -25.82
N ASN A 126 4.42 6.65 -25.85
CA ASN A 126 4.60 7.72 -26.83
C ASN A 126 4.67 9.14 -26.22
N MET A 127 4.76 9.26 -24.89
CA MET A 127 4.81 10.56 -24.23
C MET A 127 6.05 10.66 -23.35
N ILE A 128 7.06 11.40 -23.81
CA ILE A 128 8.15 11.87 -22.94
C ILE A 128 7.53 12.93 -22.03
N TYR A 129 7.44 12.65 -20.73
CA TYR A 129 7.00 13.59 -19.71
C TYR A 129 8.24 14.27 -19.12
N GLU A 130 8.28 15.60 -19.16
CA GLU A 130 9.23 16.34 -18.34
C GLU A 130 8.74 16.24 -16.89
N GLU A 131 9.63 15.83 -15.99
CA GLU A 131 9.34 15.87 -14.56
C GLU A 131 9.28 17.34 -14.14
N ASP A 132 8.07 17.81 -13.83
CA ASP A 132 7.81 19.15 -13.34
C ASP A 132 6.68 19.12 -12.28
N ASP A 133 6.49 20.26 -11.58
CA ASP A 133 5.44 20.42 -10.57
C ASP A 133 4.03 20.09 -11.10
N THR A 134 3.85 20.18 -12.41
CA THR A 134 2.57 19.91 -13.08
C THR A 134 2.28 18.41 -13.14
N LEU A 135 3.29 17.61 -13.52
CA LEU A 135 3.22 16.16 -13.52
C LEU A 135 2.98 15.63 -12.10
N ASP A 136 3.70 16.17 -11.12
CA ASP A 136 3.55 15.80 -9.71
C ASP A 136 2.14 16.10 -9.20
N PHE A 137 1.58 17.28 -9.53
CA PHE A 137 0.20 17.61 -9.17
C PHE A 137 -0.81 16.61 -9.76
N ILE A 138 -0.65 16.22 -11.03
CA ILE A 138 -1.54 15.25 -11.67
C ILE A 138 -1.43 13.91 -10.95
N ILE A 139 -0.21 13.42 -10.73
CA ILE A 139 0.01 12.14 -10.05
C ILE A 139 -0.65 12.18 -8.67
N ASP A 140 -0.34 13.19 -7.85
CA ASP A 140 -0.84 13.29 -6.48
C ASP A 140 -2.36 13.43 -6.41
N PHE A 141 -2.99 14.10 -7.38
CA PHE A 141 -4.45 14.17 -7.49
C PHE A 141 -5.08 12.77 -7.65
N TYR A 142 -4.56 11.96 -8.58
CA TYR A 142 -5.10 10.62 -8.83
C TYR A 142 -4.74 9.64 -7.70
N VAL A 143 -3.53 9.74 -7.14
CA VAL A 143 -3.15 8.97 -5.94
C VAL A 143 -4.10 9.26 -4.79
N GLY A 144 -4.40 10.55 -4.53
CA GLY A 144 -5.36 10.96 -3.51
C GLY A 144 -6.77 10.40 -3.76
N ALA A 145 -7.24 10.44 -5.02
CA ALA A 145 -8.55 9.89 -5.40
C ALA A 145 -8.63 8.36 -5.18
N ILE A 146 -7.57 7.63 -5.53
CA ILE A 146 -7.49 6.17 -5.35
C ILE A 146 -7.48 5.84 -3.85
N ILE A 147 -6.60 6.46 -3.06
CA ILE A 147 -6.50 6.21 -1.61
C ILE A 147 -7.82 6.48 -0.91
N ASN A 148 -8.46 7.63 -1.19
CA ASN A 148 -9.76 7.95 -0.60
C ASN A 148 -10.85 6.96 -1.03
N THR A 149 -10.76 6.40 -2.24
CA THR A 149 -11.70 5.38 -2.72
C THR A 149 -11.49 4.06 -1.98
N LEU A 150 -10.24 3.60 -1.84
CA LEU A 150 -9.89 2.39 -1.07
C LEU A 150 -10.28 2.53 0.41
N GLU A 151 -10.03 3.69 1.01
CA GLU A 151 -10.37 3.97 2.41
C GLU A 151 -11.89 3.92 2.63
N ARG A 152 -12.68 4.60 1.79
CA ARG A 152 -14.15 4.54 1.89
C ARG A 152 -14.70 3.15 1.66
N TRP A 153 -14.12 2.40 0.72
CA TRP A 153 -14.54 1.03 0.45
C TRP A 153 -14.27 0.10 1.65
N SER A 154 -13.08 0.21 2.24
CA SER A 154 -12.68 -0.50 3.46
C SER A 154 -13.61 -0.17 4.63
N LEU A 155 -13.76 1.11 4.97
CA LEU A 155 -14.63 1.57 6.07
C LEU A 155 -16.12 1.30 5.82
N GLY A 156 -16.53 1.24 4.55
CA GLY A 156 -17.89 0.93 4.12
C GLY A 156 -18.25 -0.56 4.18
N GLY A 157 -17.31 -1.43 4.61
CA GLY A 157 -17.50 -2.86 4.74
C GLY A 157 -17.23 -3.67 3.46
N MET A 158 -16.50 -3.10 2.50
CA MET A 158 -16.07 -3.77 1.26
C MET A 158 -17.23 -4.45 0.50
N ARG A 159 -18.28 -3.66 0.20
CA ARG A 159 -19.57 -4.17 -0.32
C ARG A 159 -19.53 -4.72 -1.75
N THR A 160 -18.53 -4.32 -2.52
CA THR A 160 -18.25 -4.81 -3.88
C THR A 160 -17.04 -5.73 -3.85
N THR A 161 -16.88 -6.60 -4.85
CA THR A 161 -15.67 -7.43 -4.95
C THR A 161 -14.45 -6.58 -5.32
N PRO A 162 -13.22 -7.09 -5.08
CA PRO A 162 -11.99 -6.46 -5.56
C PRO A 162 -12.01 -6.13 -7.05
N GLU A 163 -12.52 -7.04 -7.88
CA GLU A 163 -12.61 -6.89 -9.34
C GLU A 163 -13.59 -5.81 -9.75
N GLU A 164 -14.75 -5.74 -9.09
CA GLU A 164 -15.75 -4.70 -9.32
C GLU A 164 -15.20 -3.31 -8.99
N LEU A 165 -14.53 -3.17 -7.84
CA LEU A 165 -13.91 -1.91 -7.45
C LEU A 165 -12.76 -1.53 -8.39
N GLY A 166 -11.87 -2.49 -8.68
CA GLY A 166 -10.73 -2.29 -9.57
C GLY A 166 -11.19 -1.81 -10.94
N LYS A 167 -12.21 -2.45 -11.52
CA LYS A 167 -12.81 -2.03 -12.79
C LYS A 167 -13.36 -0.60 -12.76
N LEU A 168 -14.04 -0.20 -11.67
CA LEU A 168 -14.55 1.16 -11.52
C LEU A 168 -13.41 2.18 -11.45
N ILE A 169 -12.34 1.89 -10.72
CA ILE A 169 -11.16 2.75 -10.63
C ILE A 169 -10.49 2.87 -12.00
N ILE A 170 -10.25 1.75 -12.68
CA ILE A 170 -9.61 1.69 -14.00
C ILE A 170 -10.40 2.55 -15.00
N ILE A 171 -11.71 2.32 -15.17
CA ILE A 171 -12.56 3.08 -16.11
C ILE A 171 -12.59 4.57 -15.77
N THR A 172 -12.49 4.94 -14.49
CA THR A 172 -12.48 6.34 -14.06
C THR A 172 -11.16 7.05 -14.40
N ILE A 173 -10.05 6.31 -14.43
CA ILE A 173 -8.70 6.86 -14.57
C ILE A 173 -8.22 6.79 -16.03
N GLU A 174 -8.55 5.71 -16.71
CA GLU A 174 -8.13 5.43 -18.07
C GLU A 174 -8.60 6.52 -19.04
N GLY A 175 -7.68 7.04 -19.86
CA GLY A 175 -7.94 8.17 -20.77
C GLY A 175 -8.04 9.54 -20.10
N ASN A 176 -8.51 9.63 -18.85
CA ASN A 176 -8.64 10.90 -18.12
C ASN A 176 -7.30 11.47 -17.69
N ILE A 177 -6.38 10.63 -17.19
CA ILE A 177 -4.99 11.04 -16.90
C ILE A 177 -4.32 11.55 -18.17
N LYS A 178 -4.41 10.80 -19.27
CA LYS A 178 -3.82 11.19 -20.56
C LYS A 178 -4.35 12.54 -21.03
N ASN A 179 -5.67 12.77 -20.94
CA ASN A 179 -6.28 14.04 -21.31
C ASN A 179 -5.86 15.19 -20.40
N ALA A 180 -5.71 14.95 -19.09
CA ALA A 180 -5.20 15.95 -18.15
C ALA A 180 -3.76 16.36 -18.50
N LEU A 181 -2.89 15.36 -18.74
CA LEU A 181 -1.50 15.58 -19.15
C LEU A 181 -1.40 16.35 -20.46
N TYR A 182 -2.23 16.00 -21.46
CA TYR A 182 -2.28 16.72 -22.73
C TYR A 182 -2.70 18.19 -22.56
N ARG A 183 -3.78 18.44 -21.82
CA ARG A 183 -4.28 19.82 -21.60
C ARG A 183 -3.26 20.68 -20.87
N MET A 184 -2.55 20.15 -19.89
CA MET A 184 -1.60 20.97 -19.13
C MET A 184 -0.36 21.35 -19.95
N ARG A 185 0.12 20.45 -20.83
CA ARG A 185 1.17 20.81 -21.80
C ARG A 185 0.75 21.95 -22.73
N MET A 186 -0.50 21.96 -23.17
CA MET A 186 -1.01 23.03 -24.03
C MET A 186 -1.06 24.38 -23.31
N ILE A 187 -1.37 24.39 -22.01
CA ILE A 187 -1.33 25.62 -21.19
C ILE A 187 0.11 26.11 -21.03
N ASN A 188 1.06 25.23 -20.69
CA ASN A 188 2.45 25.61 -20.49
C ASN A 188 3.12 26.13 -21.77
N LYS A 189 2.77 25.57 -22.95
CA LYS A 189 3.25 26.07 -24.25
C LYS A 189 2.68 27.43 -24.66
N ASN A 190 1.50 27.81 -24.16
CA ASN A 190 0.87 29.09 -24.50
C ASN A 190 1.29 30.23 -23.55
N ASN A 191 2.08 29.93 -22.52
CA ASN A 191 2.59 30.88 -21.53
C ASN A 191 4.08 31.22 -21.73
N ILE A 192 4.69 30.80 -22.85
CA ILE A 192 6.06 31.13 -23.31
C ILE A 192 5.95 31.84 -24.66
#